data_AF-A0A956P560-F1
#
_entry.id   AF-A0A956P560-F1
#
_cell.length_a   1.000
_cell.length_b   1.000
_cell.length_c   1.000
_cell.angle_alpha   90.00
_cell.angle_beta   90.00
_cell.angle_gamma   90.00
#
_symmetry.space_group_name_H-M   'P 1'
#
loop_
_entity.id
_entity.type
_entity.pdbx_description
1 polymer ?
#
loop_
_entity_poly.entity_id
_entity_poly.type
_entity_poly.pdbx_seq_one_letter_code
_entity_poly.pdbx_strand_id
1 'polypeptide(L)'
;MEPRPLKNDALAIFRAALRAADPAAAVRGAIRWDRRALALADGARIALAPGARIWAIGYGKASAPMAAALEELLAEHRPLAGGLVAVKDGHGVPTRGLPVVECGHPRPDARSERAARGMLEVAAAAGPEDLLIVLVSGGGSALAAAPVDGVTLDEKARVADALMAAGAPIGELNAVRKHLSRFKGGRLAAATRARVLALVLSDVIGDDPATVASGPT
;
A
#
# COMPACT_ATOMS: atom_id res chain seq x y z
N MET A 1 18.23 43.15 -19.47
CA MET A 1 17.12 42.18 -19.32
C MET A 1 17.67 41.02 -18.51
N GLU A 2 17.26 40.88 -17.26
CA GLU A 2 17.90 39.89 -16.38
C GLU A 2 17.58 38.44 -16.80
N PRO A 3 18.58 37.56 -16.93
CA PRO A 3 18.36 36.14 -17.18
C PRO A 3 17.92 35.45 -15.88
N ARG A 4 16.64 35.57 -15.54
CA ARG A 4 15.97 34.84 -14.43
C ARG A 4 14.66 34.07 -14.74
N PRO A 5 14.15 33.89 -15.97
CA PRO A 5 12.90 33.14 -16.17
C PRO A 5 13.10 31.61 -16.15
N LEU A 6 14.03 31.06 -16.94
CA LEU A 6 14.16 29.61 -17.16
C LEU A 6 14.42 28.78 -15.89
N LYS A 7 15.30 29.26 -15.00
CA LYS A 7 15.60 28.54 -13.74
C LYS A 7 14.37 28.50 -12.81
N ASN A 8 13.63 29.59 -12.75
CA ASN A 8 12.45 29.69 -11.89
C ASN A 8 11.31 28.83 -12.45
N ASP A 9 11.12 28.84 -13.77
CA ASP A 9 10.15 27.99 -14.44
C ASP A 9 10.49 26.51 -14.26
N ALA A 10 11.75 26.12 -14.44
CA ALA A 10 12.22 24.75 -14.21
C ALA A 10 11.99 24.30 -12.75
N LEU A 11 12.29 25.16 -11.76
CA LEU A 11 12.02 24.87 -10.35
C LEU A 11 10.51 24.78 -10.06
N ALA A 12 9.69 25.62 -10.71
CA ALA A 12 8.24 25.59 -10.55
C ALA A 12 7.65 24.28 -11.10
N ILE A 13 8.08 23.87 -12.29
CA ILE A 13 7.70 22.59 -12.92
C ILE A 13 8.12 21.41 -12.04
N PHE A 14 9.38 21.38 -11.59
CA PHE A 14 9.90 20.32 -10.72
C PHE A 14 9.11 20.23 -9.41
N ARG A 15 8.85 21.36 -8.75
CA ARG A 15 8.05 21.39 -7.51
C ARG A 15 6.60 21.00 -7.73
N ALA A 16 6.02 21.33 -8.89
CA ALA A 16 4.68 20.88 -9.24
C ALA A 16 4.63 19.36 -9.42
N ALA A 17 5.63 18.76 -10.09
CA ALA A 17 5.76 17.32 -10.22
C ALA A 17 5.93 16.63 -8.85
N LEU A 18 6.78 17.17 -7.97
CA LEU A 18 6.94 16.64 -6.61
C LEU A 18 5.64 16.71 -5.79
N ARG A 19 4.90 17.82 -5.88
CA ARG A 19 3.59 17.94 -5.20
C ARG A 19 2.56 16.96 -5.76
N ALA A 20 2.57 16.72 -7.07
CA ALA A 20 1.69 15.74 -7.69
C ALA A 20 2.00 14.30 -7.26
N ALA A 21 3.28 14.02 -6.97
CA ALA A 21 3.74 12.73 -6.45
C ALA A 21 3.74 12.65 -4.90
N ASP A 22 3.27 13.69 -4.20
CA ASP A 22 3.20 13.67 -2.74
C ASP A 22 2.16 12.63 -2.28
N PRO A 23 2.51 11.69 -1.38
CA PRO A 23 1.61 10.60 -1.02
C PRO A 23 0.30 11.08 -0.36
N ALA A 24 0.35 12.14 0.45
CA ALA A 24 -0.82 12.67 1.13
C ALA A 24 -1.73 13.43 0.15
N ALA A 25 -1.15 14.25 -0.73
CA ALA A 25 -1.87 14.93 -1.80
C ALA A 25 -2.51 13.91 -2.77
N ALA A 26 -1.80 12.83 -3.10
CA ALA A 26 -2.31 11.75 -3.95
C ALA A 26 -3.55 11.09 -3.34
N VAL A 27 -3.56 10.79 -2.04
CA VAL A 27 -4.76 10.26 -1.36
C VAL A 27 -5.92 11.26 -1.41
N ARG A 28 -5.68 12.54 -1.07
CA ARG A 28 -6.73 13.57 -1.09
C ARG A 28 -7.25 13.88 -2.49
N GLY A 29 -6.42 13.69 -3.52
CA GLY A 29 -6.83 13.83 -4.92
C GLY A 29 -7.58 12.61 -5.43
N ALA A 30 -7.24 11.41 -4.95
CA ALA A 30 -7.84 10.16 -5.40
C ALA A 30 -9.22 9.90 -4.79
N ILE A 31 -9.43 10.30 -3.53
CA ILE A 31 -10.65 10.02 -2.79
C ILE A 31 -11.15 11.24 -2.03
N ARG A 32 -12.47 11.32 -1.85
CA ARG A 32 -13.13 12.29 -0.97
C ARG A 32 -14.33 11.66 -0.29
N TRP A 33 -14.62 12.10 0.93
CA TRP A 33 -15.85 11.73 1.61
C TRP A 33 -17.00 12.65 1.16
N ASP A 34 -18.12 12.06 0.73
CA ASP A 34 -19.34 12.80 0.37
C ASP A 34 -20.55 12.14 1.04
N ARG A 35 -21.00 12.75 2.15
CA ARG A 35 -22.13 12.34 2.99
C ARG A 35 -22.03 10.92 3.52
N ARG A 36 -22.35 9.91 2.69
CA ARG A 36 -22.39 8.47 3.02
C ARG A 36 -21.62 7.61 2.02
N ALA A 37 -20.86 8.23 1.13
CA ALA A 37 -20.08 7.53 0.12
C ALA A 37 -18.66 8.06 0.03
N LEU A 38 -17.74 7.18 -0.31
CA LEU A 38 -16.42 7.56 -0.77
C LEU A 38 -16.49 7.80 -2.28
N ALA A 39 -16.25 9.03 -2.72
CA ALA A 39 -16.18 9.37 -4.13
C ALA A 39 -14.72 9.28 -4.60
N LEU A 40 -14.51 8.62 -5.74
CA LEU A 40 -13.21 8.43 -6.38
C LEU A 40 -13.00 9.50 -7.47
N ALA A 41 -11.74 9.77 -7.80
CA ALA A 41 -11.35 10.76 -8.82
C ALA A 41 -11.87 10.42 -10.22
N ASP A 42 -12.07 9.15 -10.53
CA ASP A 42 -12.64 8.66 -11.79
C ASP A 42 -14.18 8.81 -11.87
N GLY A 43 -14.80 9.37 -10.83
CA GLY A 43 -16.24 9.58 -10.74
C GLY A 43 -17.02 8.44 -10.09
N ALA A 44 -16.39 7.28 -9.84
CA ALA A 44 -17.04 6.18 -9.15
C ALA A 44 -17.33 6.51 -7.67
N ARG A 45 -18.35 5.84 -7.12
CA ARG A 45 -18.79 6.08 -5.73
C ARG A 45 -18.96 4.76 -4.99
N ILE A 46 -18.44 4.69 -3.78
CA ILE A 46 -18.59 3.56 -2.86
C ILE A 46 -19.54 3.99 -1.75
N ALA A 47 -20.82 3.63 -1.90
CA ALA A 47 -21.80 3.84 -0.83
C ALA A 47 -21.54 2.84 0.30
N LEU A 48 -21.58 3.31 1.55
CA LEU A 48 -21.42 2.47 2.73
C LEU A 48 -22.75 2.37 3.48
N ALA A 49 -23.15 1.14 3.80
CA ALA A 49 -24.33 0.89 4.61
C ALA A 49 -24.23 1.59 5.98
N PRO A 50 -25.37 1.93 6.61
CA PRO A 50 -25.38 2.34 8.02
C PRO A 50 -24.73 1.25 8.88
N GLY A 51 -23.72 1.62 9.66
CA GLY A 51 -22.98 0.66 10.52
C GLY A 51 -21.80 -0.06 9.87
N ALA A 52 -21.64 0.02 8.54
CA ALA A 52 -20.43 -0.48 7.87
C ALA A 52 -19.16 0.18 8.44
N ARG A 53 -18.07 -0.56 8.54
CA ARG A 53 -16.79 -0.03 9.03
C ARG A 53 -15.81 0.15 7.88
N ILE A 54 -14.88 1.09 8.06
CA ILE A 54 -13.77 1.29 7.15
C ILE A 54 -12.51 0.79 7.87
N TRP A 55 -11.80 -0.12 7.23
CA TRP A 55 -10.52 -0.66 7.67
C TRP A 55 -9.43 -0.16 6.74
N ALA A 56 -8.19 -0.05 7.23
CA ALA A 56 -7.07 0.32 6.39
C ALA A 56 -5.84 -0.55 6.64
N ILE A 57 -5.20 -1.00 5.59
CA ILE A 57 -3.87 -1.62 5.67
C ILE A 57 -2.94 -0.91 4.69
N GLY A 58 -1.66 -0.79 5.04
CA GLY A 58 -0.70 -0.11 4.18
C GLY A 58 0.66 -0.77 4.18
N TYR A 59 1.30 -0.86 3.01
CA TYR A 59 2.66 -1.37 2.90
C TYR A 59 3.42 -0.68 1.77
N GLY A 60 4.62 -0.21 2.08
CA GLY A 60 5.47 0.53 1.16
C GLY A 60 6.13 1.72 1.84
N LYS A 61 7.12 2.34 1.19
CA LYS A 61 7.87 3.46 1.78
C LYS A 61 6.99 4.69 2.07
N ALA A 62 5.91 4.86 1.30
CA ALA A 62 5.01 6.00 1.40
C ALA A 62 3.67 5.65 2.08
N SER A 63 3.47 4.43 2.57
CA SER A 63 2.16 4.04 3.10
C SER A 63 1.81 4.73 4.42
N ALA A 64 2.79 5.14 5.24
CA ALA A 64 2.52 5.90 6.47
C ALA A 64 1.94 7.32 6.19
N PRO A 65 2.54 8.17 5.35
CA PRO A 65 1.92 9.46 5.01
C PRO A 65 0.58 9.30 4.26
N MET A 66 0.41 8.24 3.44
CA MET A 66 -0.89 7.92 2.85
C MET A 66 -1.94 7.60 3.93
N ALA A 67 -1.56 6.81 4.94
CA ALA A 67 -2.45 6.42 6.03
C ALA A 67 -2.84 7.61 6.92
N ALA A 68 -1.88 8.49 7.23
CA ALA A 68 -2.16 9.72 7.98
C ALA A 68 -3.16 10.61 7.22
N ALA A 69 -2.98 10.79 5.91
CA ALA A 69 -3.91 11.55 5.07
C ALA A 69 -5.30 10.92 5.01
N LEU A 70 -5.38 9.58 4.97
CA LEU A 70 -6.64 8.84 4.99
C LEU A 70 -7.38 9.04 6.33
N GLU A 71 -6.68 8.95 7.45
CA GLU A 71 -7.26 9.17 8.78
C GLU A 71 -7.76 10.61 8.95
N GLU A 72 -7.01 11.59 8.46
CA GLU A 72 -7.46 13.00 8.45
C GLU A 72 -8.73 13.20 7.66
N LEU A 73 -8.80 12.63 6.44
CA LEU A 73 -9.95 12.74 5.54
C LEU A 73 -11.21 12.13 6.15
N LEU A 74 -11.07 11.03 6.89
CA LEU A 74 -12.20 10.26 7.41
C LEU A 74 -12.58 10.62 8.86
N ALA A 75 -11.71 11.30 9.61
CA ALA A 75 -11.85 11.50 11.05
C ALA A 75 -13.19 12.13 11.49
N GLU A 76 -13.69 13.12 10.75
CA GLU A 76 -14.93 13.82 11.12
C GLU A 76 -16.21 13.09 10.64
N HIS A 77 -16.05 12.00 9.90
CA HIS A 77 -17.16 11.37 9.19
C HIS A 77 -17.33 9.88 9.52
N ARG A 78 -16.25 9.11 9.39
CA ARG A 78 -16.20 7.65 9.57
C ARG A 78 -14.78 7.24 9.99
N PRO A 79 -14.41 7.37 11.27
CA PRO A 79 -13.09 6.97 11.74
C PRO A 79 -12.82 5.50 11.40
N LEU A 80 -11.55 5.18 11.16
CA LEU A 80 -11.14 3.81 10.84
C LEU A 80 -11.40 2.88 12.03
N ALA A 81 -11.95 1.70 11.75
CA ALA A 81 -12.22 0.68 12.77
C ALA A 81 -10.95 -0.04 13.26
N GLY A 82 -9.89 0.02 12.46
CA GLY A 82 -8.60 -0.59 12.76
C GLY A 82 -7.77 -0.78 11.50
N GLY A 83 -6.56 -1.28 11.70
CA GLY A 83 -5.64 -1.45 10.60
C GLY A 83 -4.19 -1.64 11.00
N LEU A 84 -3.30 -1.66 10.02
CA LEU A 84 -1.86 -1.76 10.22
C LEU A 84 -1.09 -1.23 9.01
N VAL A 85 -0.02 -0.49 9.26
CA VAL A 85 0.86 0.04 8.22
C VAL A 85 2.29 -0.47 8.41
N ALA A 86 2.92 -0.94 7.34
CA ALA A 86 4.32 -1.38 7.32
C ALA A 86 5.16 -0.50 6.40
N VAL A 87 6.21 0.11 6.95
CA VAL A 87 7.12 1.00 6.22
C VAL A 87 8.57 0.56 6.40
N LYS A 88 9.47 1.08 5.58
CA LYS A 88 10.92 0.87 5.75
C LYS A 88 11.40 1.59 7.03
N ASP A 89 12.43 1.04 7.67
CA ASP A 89 13.12 1.72 8.79
C ASP A 89 13.41 3.21 8.47
N GLY A 90 13.06 4.09 9.42
CA GLY A 90 13.16 5.54 9.31
C GLY A 90 12.12 6.23 8.40
N HIS A 91 11.11 5.50 7.92
CA HIS A 91 9.98 6.05 7.15
C HIS A 91 8.67 6.12 7.95
N GLY A 92 8.72 5.84 9.25
CA GLY A 92 7.60 6.03 10.16
C GLY A 92 7.09 7.47 10.15
N VAL A 93 5.78 7.63 10.07
CA VAL A 93 5.08 8.90 10.25
C VAL A 93 3.98 8.67 11.28
N PRO A 94 3.80 9.55 12.27
CA PRO A 94 2.69 9.45 13.21
C PRO A 94 1.34 9.44 12.50
N THR A 95 0.50 8.51 12.91
CA THR A 95 -0.90 8.32 12.53
C THR A 95 -1.79 8.65 13.74
N ARG A 96 -3.09 8.84 13.52
CA ARG A 96 -4.06 9.13 14.59
C ARG A 96 -4.42 7.88 15.39
N GLY A 97 -4.48 6.71 14.76
CA GLY A 97 -4.84 5.45 15.41
C GLY A 97 -4.27 4.18 14.77
N LEU A 98 -3.83 4.23 13.52
CA LEU A 98 -3.24 3.06 12.85
C LEU A 98 -1.83 2.75 13.37
N PRO A 99 -1.52 1.53 13.85
CA PRO A 99 -0.16 1.18 14.20
C PRO A 99 0.75 1.19 12.95
N VAL A 100 1.92 1.81 13.09
CA VAL A 100 2.98 1.86 12.07
C VAL A 100 4.15 0.99 12.51
N VAL A 101 4.50 0.01 11.70
CA VAL A 101 5.60 -0.93 11.94
C VAL A 101 6.72 -0.65 10.94
N GLU A 102 7.91 -0.34 11.45
CA GLU A 102 9.10 -0.23 10.63
C GLU A 102 9.73 -1.61 10.41
N CYS A 103 10.08 -1.91 9.16
CA CYS A 103 10.58 -3.21 8.72
C CYS A 103 11.82 -3.08 7.83
N GLY A 104 12.57 -4.19 7.73
CA GLY A 104 13.70 -4.31 6.82
C GLY A 104 13.32 -4.14 5.34
N HIS A 105 14.17 -3.40 4.61
CA HIS A 105 14.10 -3.24 3.16
C HIS A 105 15.51 -2.93 2.64
N PRO A 106 15.99 -3.58 1.56
CA PRO A 106 15.22 -4.31 0.53
C PRO A 106 14.93 -5.78 0.83
N ARG A 107 15.55 -6.37 1.87
CA ARG A 107 15.25 -7.75 2.29
C ARG A 107 14.18 -7.76 3.39
N PRO A 108 13.16 -8.62 3.30
CA PRO A 108 12.17 -8.74 4.37
C PRO A 108 12.80 -9.33 5.63
N ASP A 109 12.28 -8.96 6.79
CA ASP A 109 12.67 -9.52 8.08
C ASP A 109 11.45 -10.00 8.89
N ALA A 110 11.68 -10.45 10.12
CA ALA A 110 10.62 -10.93 10.98
C ALA A 110 9.55 -9.85 11.29
N ARG A 111 9.87 -8.55 11.16
CA ARG A 111 8.88 -7.46 11.30
C ARG A 111 7.98 -7.41 10.08
N SER A 112 8.54 -7.55 8.87
CA SER A 112 7.78 -7.66 7.63
C SER A 112 6.79 -8.83 7.63
N GLU A 113 7.19 -9.97 8.20
CA GLU A 113 6.33 -11.16 8.31
C GLU A 113 5.19 -10.94 9.31
N ARG A 114 5.51 -10.43 10.50
CA ARG A 114 4.48 -10.09 11.50
C ARG A 114 3.49 -9.06 10.98
N ALA A 115 3.98 -8.03 10.27
CA ALA A 115 3.13 -7.02 9.67
C ALA A 115 2.19 -7.62 8.63
N ALA A 116 2.69 -8.45 7.72
CA ALA A 116 1.86 -9.12 6.72
C ALA A 116 0.80 -10.03 7.35
N ARG A 117 1.14 -10.75 8.43
CA ARG A 117 0.18 -11.56 9.18
C ARG A 117 -0.89 -10.70 9.83
N GLY A 118 -0.52 -9.61 10.51
CA GLY A 118 -1.48 -8.68 11.10
C GLY A 118 -2.41 -8.04 10.07
N MET A 119 -1.91 -7.72 8.88
CA MET A 119 -2.75 -7.23 7.78
C MET A 119 -3.75 -8.28 7.28
N LEU A 120 -3.37 -9.56 7.24
CA LEU A 120 -4.30 -10.65 6.90
C LEU A 120 -5.36 -10.84 7.99
N GLU A 121 -5.01 -10.67 9.26
CA GLU A 121 -5.96 -10.69 10.38
C GLU A 121 -6.97 -9.53 10.27
N VAL A 122 -6.51 -8.32 9.94
CA VAL A 122 -7.39 -7.16 9.66
C VAL A 122 -8.32 -7.46 8.49
N ALA A 123 -7.78 -7.99 7.38
CA ALA A 123 -8.55 -8.33 6.20
C ALA A 123 -9.64 -9.39 6.51
N ALA A 124 -9.30 -10.40 7.30
CA ALA A 124 -10.24 -11.46 7.71
C ALA A 124 -11.32 -10.95 8.69
N ALA A 125 -11.01 -9.95 9.52
CA ALA A 125 -11.96 -9.35 10.46
C ALA A 125 -12.96 -8.39 9.79
N ALA A 126 -12.66 -7.88 8.60
CA ALA A 126 -13.53 -7.00 7.85
C ALA A 126 -14.75 -7.77 7.30
N GLY A 127 -15.94 -7.32 7.70
CA GLY A 127 -17.21 -7.94 7.32
C GLY A 127 -17.60 -7.69 5.86
N PRO A 128 -18.61 -8.40 5.33
CA PRO A 128 -19.04 -8.26 3.93
C PRO A 128 -19.58 -6.87 3.57
N GLU A 129 -20.12 -6.15 4.56
CA GLU A 129 -20.61 -4.77 4.39
C GLU A 129 -19.51 -3.72 4.63
N ASP A 130 -18.35 -4.13 5.15
CA ASP A 130 -17.23 -3.24 5.46
C ASP A 130 -16.45 -2.89 4.17
N LEU A 131 -15.61 -1.86 4.28
CA LEU A 131 -14.66 -1.47 3.24
C LEU A 131 -13.24 -1.65 3.78
N LEU A 132 -12.40 -2.37 3.05
CA LEU A 132 -10.96 -2.47 3.29
C LEU A 132 -10.22 -1.58 2.30
N ILE A 133 -9.57 -0.53 2.81
CA ILE A 133 -8.71 0.35 2.00
C ILE A 133 -7.26 -0.15 2.10
N VAL A 134 -6.64 -0.41 0.96
CA VAL A 134 -5.28 -0.93 0.85
C VAL A 134 -4.36 0.13 0.27
N LEU A 135 -3.39 0.60 1.05
CA LEU A 135 -2.46 1.67 0.69
C LEU A 135 -1.13 1.06 0.25
N VAL A 136 -0.82 1.14 -1.05
CA VAL A 136 0.34 0.48 -1.64
C VAL A 136 1.31 1.50 -2.17
N SER A 137 2.60 1.31 -1.88
CA SER A 137 3.67 2.06 -2.53
C SER A 137 4.94 1.22 -2.74
N GLY A 138 5.94 1.80 -3.39
CA GLY A 138 7.23 1.18 -3.67
C GLY A 138 7.86 0.51 -2.43
N GLY A 139 8.46 -0.66 -2.65
CA GLY A 139 9.08 -1.48 -1.58
C GLY A 139 8.12 -2.41 -0.82
N GLY A 140 6.81 -2.36 -1.08
CA GLY A 140 5.81 -3.20 -0.42
C GLY A 140 6.09 -4.71 -0.46
N SER A 141 6.78 -5.14 -1.51
CA SER A 141 7.29 -6.50 -1.70
C SER A 141 8.10 -7.07 -0.52
N ALA A 142 8.94 -6.25 0.10
CA ALA A 142 9.76 -6.62 1.26
C ALA A 142 9.10 -6.25 2.59
N LEU A 143 8.26 -5.22 2.61
CA LEU A 143 7.64 -4.69 3.81
C LEU A 143 6.42 -5.49 4.28
N ALA A 144 5.76 -6.21 3.36
CA ALA A 144 4.71 -7.17 3.68
C ALA A 144 5.03 -8.54 3.07
N ALA A 145 5.62 -9.44 3.86
CA ALA A 145 6.09 -10.74 3.42
C ALA A 145 5.60 -11.87 4.31
N ALA A 146 4.46 -12.48 3.98
CA ALA A 146 4.01 -13.74 4.57
C ALA A 146 4.38 -14.91 3.64
N PRO A 147 5.29 -15.81 4.02
CA PRO A 147 5.53 -17.10 3.35
C PRO A 147 4.28 -17.99 3.36
N VAL A 148 4.29 -19.07 2.57
CA VAL A 148 3.31 -20.16 2.69
C VAL A 148 3.68 -21.11 3.81
N ASP A 149 2.72 -21.90 4.27
CA ASP A 149 2.96 -22.87 5.33
C ASP A 149 4.02 -23.89 4.89
N GLY A 150 4.95 -24.21 5.78
CA GLY A 150 6.09 -25.08 5.48
C GLY A 150 7.27 -24.38 4.78
N VAL A 151 7.19 -23.08 4.51
CA VAL A 151 8.31 -22.27 3.97
C VAL A 151 8.66 -21.17 4.95
N THR A 152 9.93 -21.09 5.34
CA THR A 152 10.45 -20.00 6.17
C THR A 152 10.67 -18.71 5.38
N LEU A 153 10.74 -17.57 6.07
CA LEU A 153 11.05 -16.29 5.43
C LEU A 153 12.42 -16.30 4.76
N ASP A 154 13.40 -16.97 5.38
CA ASP A 154 14.77 -17.09 4.86
C ASP A 154 14.83 -17.95 3.59
N GLU A 155 14.15 -19.11 3.57
CA GLU A 155 14.05 -19.93 2.35
C GLU A 155 13.40 -19.15 1.21
N LYS A 156 12.33 -18.42 1.49
CA LYS A 156 11.69 -17.54 0.50
C LYS A 156 12.64 -16.47 -0.03
N ALA A 157 13.47 -15.87 0.83
CA ALA A 157 14.45 -14.88 0.43
C ALA A 157 15.57 -15.51 -0.43
N ARG A 158 16.07 -16.69 -0.06
CA ARG A 158 17.08 -17.43 -0.82
C ARG A 158 16.60 -17.81 -2.22
N VAL A 159 15.35 -18.22 -2.38
CA VAL A 159 14.77 -18.50 -3.72
C VAL A 159 14.76 -17.23 -4.57
N ALA A 160 14.36 -16.08 -4.01
CA ALA A 160 14.36 -14.81 -4.73
C ALA A 160 15.78 -14.40 -5.14
N ASP A 161 16.77 -14.56 -4.25
CA ASP A 161 18.18 -14.28 -4.54
C ASP A 161 18.73 -15.17 -5.65
N ALA A 162 18.45 -16.47 -5.62
CA ALA A 162 18.90 -17.41 -6.62
C ALA A 162 18.36 -17.05 -8.02
N LEU A 163 17.08 -16.69 -8.10
CA LEU A 163 16.45 -16.24 -9.35
C LEU A 163 17.07 -14.93 -9.86
N MET A 164 17.30 -13.95 -8.98
CA MET A 164 17.97 -12.70 -9.35
C MET A 164 19.41 -12.94 -9.84
N ALA A 165 20.16 -13.80 -9.14
CA ALA A 165 21.53 -14.16 -9.52
C ALA A 165 21.58 -14.90 -10.88
N ALA A 166 20.54 -15.66 -11.20
CA ALA A 166 20.37 -16.33 -12.50
C ALA A 166 19.89 -15.38 -13.62
N GLY A 167 19.62 -14.10 -13.32
CA GLY A 167 19.14 -13.14 -14.30
C GLY A 167 17.67 -13.34 -14.72
N ALA A 168 16.86 -14.00 -13.87
CA ALA A 168 15.46 -14.25 -14.16
C ALA A 168 14.71 -12.91 -14.42
N PRO A 169 13.92 -12.81 -15.51
CA PRO A 169 13.06 -11.67 -15.77
C PRO A 169 12.15 -11.35 -14.57
N ILE A 170 11.83 -10.06 -14.38
CA ILE A 170 11.01 -9.61 -13.23
C ILE A 170 9.64 -10.30 -13.16
N GLY A 171 9.05 -10.63 -14.31
CA GLY A 171 7.80 -11.40 -14.39
C GLY A 171 7.93 -12.81 -13.80
N GLU A 172 9.00 -13.53 -14.13
CA GLU A 172 9.28 -14.88 -13.63
C GLU A 172 9.60 -14.87 -12.14
N LEU A 173 10.45 -13.93 -11.71
CA LEU A 173 10.75 -13.70 -10.29
C LEU A 173 9.45 -13.45 -9.50
N ASN A 174 8.57 -12.59 -10.00
CA ASN A 174 7.29 -12.32 -9.37
C ASN A 174 6.34 -13.52 -9.39
N ALA A 175 6.35 -14.34 -10.45
CA ALA A 175 5.55 -15.55 -10.52
C ALA A 175 5.90 -16.52 -9.38
N VAL A 176 7.18 -16.79 -9.16
CA VAL A 176 7.64 -17.65 -8.04
C VAL A 176 7.33 -17.01 -6.69
N ARG A 177 7.65 -15.72 -6.52
CA ARG A 177 7.39 -14.99 -5.25
C ARG A 177 5.91 -14.94 -4.86
N LYS A 178 5.01 -14.88 -5.85
CA LYS A 178 3.56 -14.99 -5.64
C LYS A 178 3.24 -16.39 -5.12
N HIS A 179 3.71 -17.48 -5.73
CA HIS A 179 3.41 -18.85 -5.28
C HIS A 179 3.92 -19.15 -3.87
N LEU A 180 5.04 -18.55 -3.45
CA LEU A 180 5.60 -18.68 -2.10
C LEU A 180 5.05 -17.66 -1.10
N SER A 181 3.86 -17.10 -1.31
CA SER A 181 3.30 -16.10 -0.39
C SER A 181 1.86 -16.37 -0.02
N ARG A 182 1.49 -16.12 1.24
CA ARG A 182 0.08 -16.02 1.69
C ARG A 182 -0.55 -14.64 1.47
N PHE A 183 0.25 -13.64 1.10
CA PHE A 183 -0.17 -12.24 1.00
C PHE A 183 -0.28 -11.74 -0.45
N LYS A 184 0.67 -12.16 -1.31
CA LYS A 184 0.79 -11.69 -2.70
C LYS A 184 -0.06 -12.51 -3.67
N GLY A 185 -0.28 -11.98 -4.88
CA GLY A 185 -0.99 -12.66 -5.97
C GLY A 185 -2.48 -12.83 -5.70
N GLY A 186 -3.17 -11.73 -5.36
CA GLY A 186 -4.62 -11.71 -5.06
C GLY A 186 -5.00 -12.35 -3.72
N ARG A 187 -4.05 -12.92 -2.96
CA ARG A 187 -4.37 -13.65 -1.72
C ARG A 187 -4.81 -12.74 -0.57
N LEU A 188 -4.40 -11.48 -0.54
CA LEU A 188 -4.93 -10.52 0.41
C LEU A 188 -6.41 -10.22 0.11
N ALA A 189 -6.77 -10.00 -1.16
CA ALA A 189 -8.17 -9.83 -1.54
C ALA A 189 -9.01 -11.07 -1.26
N ALA A 190 -8.47 -12.27 -1.48
CA ALA A 190 -9.14 -13.53 -1.15
C ALA A 190 -9.28 -13.78 0.36
N ALA A 191 -8.49 -13.10 1.20
CA ALA A 191 -8.55 -13.24 2.65
C ALA A 191 -9.68 -12.42 3.31
N THR A 192 -10.38 -11.58 2.54
CA THR A 192 -11.47 -10.74 3.05
C THR A 192 -12.78 -10.99 2.33
N ARG A 193 -13.90 -10.72 3.03
CA ARG A 193 -15.23 -10.65 2.43
C ARG A 193 -15.67 -9.21 2.17
N ALA A 194 -14.93 -8.24 2.72
CA ALA A 194 -15.19 -6.83 2.54
C ALA A 194 -14.90 -6.40 1.10
N ARG A 195 -15.52 -5.29 0.69
CA ARG A 195 -15.12 -4.63 -0.54
C ARG A 195 -13.70 -4.09 -0.37
N VAL A 196 -12.84 -4.32 -1.37
CA VAL A 196 -11.45 -3.82 -1.37
C VAL A 196 -11.34 -2.58 -2.26
N LEU A 197 -10.71 -1.52 -1.74
CA LEU A 197 -10.26 -0.36 -2.51
C LEU A 197 -8.75 -0.22 -2.36
N ALA A 198 -8.00 -0.44 -3.43
CA ALA A 198 -6.55 -0.22 -3.44
C ALA A 198 -6.21 1.19 -3.93
N LEU A 199 -5.46 1.94 -3.11
CA LEU A 199 -4.82 3.19 -3.52
C LEU A 199 -3.34 2.92 -3.71
N VAL A 200 -2.87 3.02 -4.95
CA VAL A 200 -1.53 2.59 -5.36
C VAL A 200 -0.71 3.80 -5.80
N LEU A 201 0.40 4.05 -5.11
CA LEU A 201 1.43 4.99 -5.53
C LEU A 201 2.55 4.20 -6.25
N SER A 202 2.45 4.13 -7.58
CA SER A 202 3.31 3.29 -8.42
C SER A 202 4.68 3.93 -8.65
N ASP A 203 5.74 3.14 -8.46
CA ASP A 203 7.10 3.41 -8.91
C ASP A 203 7.51 2.53 -10.10
N VAL A 204 6.54 1.89 -10.76
CA VAL A 204 6.72 0.97 -11.88
C VAL A 204 6.36 1.67 -13.19
N ILE A 205 7.28 1.66 -14.17
CA ILE A 205 7.02 2.21 -15.50
C ILE A 205 5.84 1.47 -16.15
N GLY A 206 4.81 2.20 -16.54
CA GLY A 206 3.59 1.65 -17.16
C GLY A 206 2.50 1.24 -16.16
N ASP A 207 2.73 1.42 -14.86
CA ASP A 207 1.72 1.30 -13.79
C ASP A 207 0.96 -0.03 -13.72
N ASP A 208 1.57 -1.13 -14.17
CA ASP A 208 0.95 -2.46 -14.11
C ASP A 208 0.64 -2.88 -12.65
N PRO A 209 -0.64 -2.96 -12.24
CA PRO A 209 -1.02 -3.30 -10.88
C PRO A 209 -0.59 -4.71 -10.47
N ALA A 210 -0.45 -5.64 -11.42
CA ALA A 210 0.00 -7.01 -11.15
C ALA A 210 1.48 -7.07 -10.73
N THR A 211 2.23 -6.02 -11.05
CA THR A 211 3.66 -5.88 -10.76
C THR A 211 3.89 -5.05 -9.49
N VAL A 212 3.12 -3.98 -9.25
CA VAL A 212 3.26 -3.16 -8.04
C VAL A 212 3.00 -4.01 -6.78
N ALA A 213 4.00 -4.07 -5.91
CA ALA A 213 4.01 -4.94 -4.72
C ALA A 213 3.64 -6.42 -4.97
N SER A 214 3.84 -6.90 -6.20
CA SER A 214 3.45 -8.25 -6.66
C SER A 214 1.94 -8.54 -6.62
N GLY A 215 1.09 -7.54 -6.90
CA GLY A 215 -0.36 -7.68 -7.12
C GLY A 215 -1.08 -8.44 -6.00
N PRO A 216 -1.08 -7.95 -4.75
CA PRO A 216 -1.69 -8.64 -3.62
C PRO A 216 -3.24 -8.53 -3.58
N THR A 217 -3.80 -7.50 -4.19
CA THR A 217 -5.25 -7.22 -4.26
C THR A 217 -5.81 -7.52 -5.64
#